data_AF-A0A3N5V3K8-F1
#
_entry.id   AF-A0A3N5V3K8-F1
#
_cell.length_a   1.000
_cell.length_b   1.000
_cell.length_c   1.000
_cell.angle_alpha   90.00
_cell.angle_beta   90.00
_cell.angle_gamma   90.00
#
_symmetry.space_group_name_H-M   'P 1'
#
loop_
_entity.id
_entity.type
_entity.pdbx_description
1 polymer ?
#
loop_
_entity_poly.entity_id
_entity_poly.type
_entity_poly.pdbx_seq_one_letter_code
_entity_poly.pdbx_strand_id
1 'polypeptide(L)'
;MQLTALQLKEKDPKRFEKEYYDWCNHYPDHDWWDFIEEDLTEQVSPMGVRVDSIYFESHYRTAGFNGHLTIAPWMQSQKLDEKWYPLWVAFEQDGGYVRVSNNNRRSGFSLDWNDDITCTVPEGVFSDMAQQDWEDMLQDQLMQSSIYSLIEDWINEQGHDLGTRLREAYEWETSEENFLDMCEANEVTFTYEGDDDEVPA
;
A
#
# COMPACT_ATOMS: atom_id res chain seq x y z
N MET A 1 -28.00 -8.56 -36.35
CA MET A 1 -27.52 -7.15 -36.25
C MET A 1 -26.30 -7.06 -35.32
N GLN A 2 -25.52 -5.97 -35.35
CA GLN A 2 -24.46 -5.72 -34.36
C GLN A 2 -25.00 -4.82 -33.25
N LEU A 3 -24.70 -5.15 -32.00
CA LEU A 3 -25.09 -4.38 -30.82
C LEU A 3 -23.86 -3.88 -30.08
N THR A 4 -23.93 -2.67 -29.53
CA THR A 4 -23.00 -2.25 -28.49
C THR A 4 -23.24 -3.05 -27.21
N ALA A 5 -22.29 -3.02 -26.27
CA ALA A 5 -22.45 -3.68 -24.96
C ALA A 5 -23.72 -3.21 -24.22
N LEU A 6 -23.99 -1.89 -24.24
CA LEU A 6 -25.20 -1.31 -23.65
C LEU A 6 -26.48 -1.83 -24.31
N GLN A 7 -26.52 -1.91 -25.63
CA GLN A 7 -27.67 -2.44 -26.37
C GLN A 7 -27.85 -3.96 -26.15
N LEU A 8 -26.73 -4.69 -26.02
CA LEU A 8 -26.77 -6.12 -25.69
C LEU A 8 -27.36 -6.34 -24.29
N LYS A 9 -26.99 -5.49 -23.31
CA LYS A 9 -27.56 -5.54 -21.96
C LYS A 9 -29.08 -5.39 -21.97
N GLU A 10 -29.61 -4.50 -22.79
CA GLU A 10 -31.06 -4.27 -22.90
C GLU A 10 -31.79 -5.41 -23.63
N LYS A 11 -31.21 -5.93 -24.73
CA LYS A 11 -31.88 -6.90 -25.62
C LYS A 11 -31.62 -8.37 -25.29
N ASP A 12 -30.49 -8.69 -24.66
CA ASP A 12 -30.10 -10.04 -24.24
C ASP A 12 -29.25 -10.00 -22.96
N PRO A 13 -29.88 -9.78 -21.79
CA PRO A 13 -29.17 -9.65 -20.52
C PRO A 13 -28.32 -10.88 -20.15
N LYS A 14 -28.78 -12.08 -20.49
CA LYS A 14 -28.06 -13.33 -20.19
C LYS A 14 -26.77 -13.44 -20.97
N ARG A 15 -26.81 -13.03 -22.25
CA ARG A 15 -25.62 -13.00 -23.06
C ARG A 15 -24.68 -11.89 -22.62
N PHE A 16 -25.19 -10.71 -22.27
CA PHE A 16 -24.39 -9.65 -21.67
C PHE A 16 -23.64 -10.13 -20.42
N GLU A 17 -24.35 -10.76 -19.47
CA GLU A 17 -23.74 -11.33 -18.25
C GLU A 17 -22.62 -12.31 -18.61
N LYS A 18 -22.84 -13.18 -19.60
CA LYS A 18 -21.82 -14.13 -20.03
C LYS A 18 -20.57 -13.44 -20.58
N GLU A 19 -20.73 -12.50 -21.51
CA GLU A 19 -19.60 -11.78 -22.12
C GLU A 19 -18.84 -10.96 -21.07
N TYR A 20 -19.55 -10.34 -20.13
CA TYR A 20 -18.98 -9.63 -18.99
C TYR A 20 -18.15 -10.58 -18.08
N TYR A 21 -18.70 -11.73 -17.69
CA TYR A 21 -17.96 -12.69 -16.87
C TYR A 21 -16.77 -13.30 -17.61
N ASP A 22 -16.91 -13.59 -18.90
CA ASP A 22 -15.81 -14.07 -19.75
C ASP A 22 -14.70 -12.99 -19.81
N TRP A 23 -15.06 -11.71 -19.89
CA TRP A 23 -14.11 -10.60 -19.80
C TRP A 23 -13.43 -10.50 -18.43
N CYS A 24 -14.18 -10.53 -17.32
CA CYS A 24 -13.59 -10.51 -15.96
C CYS A 24 -12.62 -11.69 -15.70
N ASN A 25 -12.79 -12.82 -16.38
CA ASN A 25 -11.92 -13.99 -16.26
C ASN A 25 -10.62 -13.87 -17.08
N HIS A 26 -10.57 -12.97 -18.07
CA HIS A 26 -9.49 -12.91 -19.05
C HIS A 26 -8.79 -11.55 -19.15
N TYR A 27 -9.39 -10.50 -18.58
CA TYR A 27 -8.98 -9.13 -18.81
C TYR A 27 -8.48 -8.31 -17.62
N PRO A 28 -8.57 -8.70 -16.32
CA PRO A 28 -7.85 -7.94 -15.30
C PRO A 28 -6.40 -7.91 -15.74
N ASP A 29 -5.87 -6.71 -16.03
CA ASP A 29 -4.49 -6.54 -16.46
C ASP A 29 -3.65 -7.30 -15.46
N HIS A 30 -2.78 -8.18 -15.94
CA HIS A 30 -2.11 -9.14 -15.06
C HIS A 30 -1.18 -8.45 -14.06
N ASP A 31 -1.01 -7.12 -14.21
CA ASP A 31 -0.20 -6.21 -13.42
C ASP A 31 -1.02 -4.95 -13.00
N TRP A 32 -2.35 -5.04 -12.86
CA TRP A 32 -3.21 -3.90 -12.48
C TRP A 32 -2.79 -3.24 -11.16
N TRP A 33 -2.05 -3.95 -10.29
CA TRP A 33 -1.57 -3.41 -9.01
C TRP A 33 -0.28 -2.60 -9.12
N ASP A 34 0.41 -2.60 -10.28
CA ASP A 34 1.73 -1.96 -10.43
C ASP A 34 1.65 -0.47 -10.12
N PHE A 35 0.58 0.22 -10.54
CA PHE A 35 0.39 1.64 -10.23
C PHE A 35 0.21 1.89 -8.72
N ILE A 36 -0.32 0.93 -7.97
CA ILE A 36 -0.51 1.04 -6.52
C ILE A 36 0.83 0.85 -5.81
N GLU A 37 1.66 -0.07 -6.29
CA GLU A 37 3.02 -0.24 -5.79
C GLU A 37 3.88 1.00 -6.04
N GLU A 38 3.83 1.56 -7.25
CA GLU A 38 4.53 2.79 -7.60
C GLU A 38 4.08 3.96 -6.73
N ASP A 39 2.76 4.18 -6.61
CA ASP A 39 2.22 5.28 -5.80
C ASP A 39 2.54 5.12 -4.31
N LEU A 40 2.43 3.90 -3.75
CA LEU A 40 2.87 3.64 -2.38
C LEU A 40 4.34 4.00 -2.21
N THR A 41 5.21 3.54 -3.12
CA THR A 41 6.65 3.79 -3.08
C THR A 41 6.94 5.30 -3.11
N GLU A 42 6.30 6.05 -4.00
CA GLU A 42 6.43 7.51 -4.09
C GLU A 42 5.94 8.21 -2.82
N GLN A 43 4.85 7.74 -2.22
CA GLN A 43 4.27 8.31 -1.01
C GLN A 43 5.17 8.13 0.21
N VAL A 44 5.76 6.96 0.39
CA VAL A 44 6.52 6.62 1.62
C VAL A 44 8.02 6.88 1.48
N SER A 45 8.57 7.01 0.27
CA SER A 45 9.99 7.28 0.04
C SER A 45 10.50 8.55 0.74
N PRO A 46 9.78 9.70 0.71
CA PRO A 46 10.18 10.89 1.45
C PRO A 46 10.25 10.72 2.97
N MET A 47 9.60 9.67 3.51
CA MET A 47 9.60 9.33 4.94
C MET A 47 10.75 8.38 5.32
N GLY A 48 11.66 8.08 4.39
CA GLY A 48 12.77 7.15 4.61
C GLY A 48 12.38 5.68 4.48
N VAL A 49 11.29 5.39 3.79
CA VAL A 49 10.83 4.01 3.54
C VAL A 49 11.14 3.62 2.11
N ARG A 50 11.80 2.49 1.92
CA ARG A 50 11.91 1.83 0.61
C ARG A 50 10.99 0.63 0.59
N VAL A 51 10.14 0.58 -0.41
CA VAL A 51 9.32 -0.58 -0.74
C VAL A 51 10.10 -1.42 -1.75
N ASP A 52 10.31 -2.70 -1.43
CA ASP A 52 10.99 -3.66 -2.31
C ASP A 52 9.98 -4.49 -3.12
N SER A 53 8.79 -4.73 -2.55
CA SER A 53 7.69 -5.44 -3.19
C SER A 53 6.41 -5.28 -2.36
N ILE A 54 5.24 -5.24 -2.99
CA ILE A 54 3.97 -5.46 -2.28
C ILE A 54 3.55 -6.94 -2.26
N TYR A 55 2.67 -7.30 -1.34
CA TYR A 55 2.02 -8.59 -1.27
C TYR A 55 0.55 -8.40 -0.91
N PHE A 56 -0.31 -9.22 -1.49
CA PHE A 56 -1.72 -9.30 -1.14
C PHE A 56 -2.27 -10.70 -1.40
N GLU A 57 -3.28 -11.10 -0.64
CA GLU A 57 -4.04 -12.32 -0.92
C GLU A 57 -5.12 -12.06 -1.97
N SER A 58 -5.55 -13.11 -2.68
CA SER A 58 -6.52 -13.05 -3.78
C SER A 58 -7.93 -12.52 -3.40
N HIS A 59 -8.20 -12.31 -2.12
CA HIS A 59 -9.43 -11.68 -1.62
C HIS A 59 -9.18 -10.31 -0.98
N TYR A 60 -7.95 -9.80 -1.07
CA TYR A 60 -7.51 -8.47 -0.61
C TYR A 60 -7.84 -8.18 0.86
N ARG A 61 -8.01 -9.24 1.67
CA ARG A 61 -8.27 -9.13 3.11
C ARG A 61 -7.01 -8.78 3.90
N THR A 62 -5.85 -9.07 3.31
CA THR A 62 -4.54 -8.80 3.85
C THR A 62 -3.66 -8.29 2.72
N ALA A 63 -3.01 -7.16 2.97
CA ALA A 63 -1.98 -6.61 2.11
C ALA A 63 -0.84 -6.07 2.98
N GLY A 64 0.33 -5.96 2.38
CA GLY A 64 1.50 -5.38 3.00
C GLY A 64 2.63 -5.25 2.02
N PHE A 65 3.78 -4.80 2.51
CA PHE A 65 4.99 -4.65 1.72
C PHE A 65 6.20 -5.27 2.41
N ASN A 66 7.20 -5.62 1.60
CA ASN A 66 8.55 -5.89 2.07
C ASN A 66 9.41 -4.65 1.81
N GLY A 67 10.37 -4.37 2.68
CA GLY A 67 11.19 -3.17 2.52
C GLY A 67 12.04 -2.83 3.73
N HIS A 68 12.45 -1.56 3.80
CA HIS A 68 13.11 -1.00 4.97
C HIS A 68 12.59 0.39 5.29
N LEU A 69 12.54 0.71 6.58
CA LEU A 69 12.25 2.04 7.10
C LEU A 69 13.47 2.51 7.90
N THR A 70 14.05 3.63 7.50
CA THR A 70 15.10 4.30 8.27
C THR A 70 14.46 5.16 9.37
N ILE A 71 14.87 4.96 10.62
CA ILE A 71 14.13 5.48 11.79
C ILE A 71 14.20 7.02 11.85
N ALA A 72 15.38 7.62 11.65
CA ALA A 72 15.54 9.07 11.78
C ALA A 72 14.74 9.89 10.74
N PRO A 73 14.77 9.59 9.41
CA PRO A 73 13.90 10.25 8.44
C PRO A 73 12.41 10.01 8.73
N TRP A 74 12.02 8.82 9.18
CA TRP A 74 10.64 8.56 9.56
C TRP A 74 10.22 9.40 10.76
N MET A 75 11.03 9.49 11.83
CA MET A 75 10.78 10.37 12.97
C MET A 75 10.54 11.82 12.54
N GLN A 76 11.35 12.32 11.61
CA GLN A 76 11.21 13.67 11.07
C GLN A 76 9.91 13.85 10.27
N SER A 77 9.51 12.83 9.50
CA SER A 77 8.23 12.83 8.78
C SER A 77 7.04 12.89 9.74
N GLN A 78 7.17 12.24 10.91
CA GLN A 78 6.15 12.19 11.96
C GLN A 78 6.23 13.36 12.97
N LYS A 79 7.14 14.33 12.75
CA LYS A 79 7.38 15.46 13.68
C LYS A 79 7.76 15.03 15.09
N LEU A 80 8.47 13.91 15.19
CA LEU A 80 8.99 13.37 16.44
C LEU A 80 10.43 13.84 16.73
N ASP A 81 11.11 14.38 15.73
CA ASP A 81 12.46 14.95 15.80
C ASP A 81 12.55 16.13 16.78
N GLU A 82 11.54 16.99 16.87
CA GLU A 82 11.55 18.09 17.84
C GLU A 82 11.22 17.60 19.26
N LYS A 83 10.31 16.63 19.39
CA LYS A 83 9.82 16.13 20.68
C LYS A 83 10.85 15.24 21.37
N TRP A 84 11.51 14.38 20.60
CA TRP A 84 12.49 13.40 21.05
C TRP A 84 13.84 13.68 20.40
N TYR A 85 14.28 14.94 20.49
CA TYR A 85 15.45 15.43 19.77
C TYR A 85 16.74 14.64 20.06
N PRO A 86 17.12 14.35 21.32
CA PRO A 86 18.26 13.48 21.60
C PRO A 86 18.15 12.11 20.93
N LEU A 87 16.98 11.50 21.00
CA LEU A 87 16.72 10.18 20.40
C LEU A 87 16.84 10.22 18.88
N TRP A 88 16.32 11.28 18.24
CA TRP A 88 16.44 11.48 16.80
C TRP A 88 17.90 11.65 16.37
N VAL A 89 18.69 12.46 17.09
CA VAL A 89 20.14 12.62 16.86
C VAL A 89 20.86 11.27 16.96
N ALA A 90 20.53 10.46 17.97
CA ALA A 90 21.13 9.15 18.14
C ALA A 90 20.80 8.21 16.96
N PHE A 91 19.55 8.16 16.51
CA PHE A 91 19.17 7.37 15.34
C PHE A 91 19.79 7.90 14.03
N GLU A 92 19.99 9.21 13.91
CA GLU A 92 20.67 9.81 12.76
C GLU A 92 22.15 9.39 12.72
N GLN A 93 22.84 9.40 13.87
CA GLN A 93 24.24 9.00 13.98
C GLN A 93 24.44 7.49 13.77
N ASP A 94 23.56 6.65 14.34
CA ASP A 94 23.59 5.19 14.23
C ASP A 94 23.21 4.71 12.82
N GLY A 95 22.31 5.43 12.15
CA GLY A 95 21.72 4.98 10.88
C GLY A 95 20.68 3.87 11.07
N GLY A 96 20.07 3.81 12.25
CA GLY A 96 19.14 2.76 12.65
C GLY A 96 17.96 2.60 11.69
N TYR A 97 17.60 1.35 11.43
CA TYR A 97 16.54 0.99 10.49
C TYR A 97 15.78 -0.27 10.93
N VAL A 98 14.58 -0.44 10.39
CA VAL A 98 13.79 -1.66 10.54
C VAL A 98 13.58 -2.31 9.17
N ARG A 99 13.82 -3.62 9.09
CA ARG A 99 13.39 -4.40 7.92
C ARG A 99 11.96 -4.84 8.11
N VAL A 100 11.16 -4.57 7.10
CA VAL A 100 9.76 -4.92 7.04
C VAL A 100 9.64 -6.14 6.16
N SER A 101 9.05 -7.21 6.68
CA SER A 101 8.74 -8.40 5.91
C SER A 101 7.32 -8.83 6.18
N ASN A 102 6.56 -9.15 5.13
CA ASN A 102 5.23 -9.69 5.31
C ASN A 102 5.32 -11.08 5.97
N ASN A 103 4.50 -11.29 7.00
CA ASN A 103 4.31 -12.60 7.60
C ASN A 103 2.95 -13.19 7.19
N ASN A 104 2.94 -13.85 6.04
CA ASN A 104 1.77 -14.53 5.48
C ASN A 104 1.13 -15.57 6.43
N ARG A 105 1.83 -16.01 7.50
CA ARG A 105 1.29 -16.99 8.46
C ARG A 105 0.54 -16.38 9.63
N ARG A 106 0.71 -15.08 9.91
CA ARG A 106 0.17 -14.43 11.11
C ARG A 106 -0.72 -13.22 10.83
N SER A 107 -1.01 -12.92 9.57
CA SER A 107 -1.77 -11.71 9.19
C SER A 107 -1.16 -10.46 9.81
N GLY A 108 0.10 -10.18 9.47
CA GLY A 108 0.81 -9.00 9.96
C GLY A 108 2.25 -8.92 9.47
N PHE A 109 2.98 -7.94 9.97
CA PHE A 109 4.38 -7.72 9.60
C PHE A 109 5.33 -8.43 10.58
N SER A 110 6.46 -8.87 10.05
CA SER A 110 7.67 -9.19 10.81
C SER A 110 8.60 -7.99 10.73
N LEU A 111 9.00 -7.48 11.90
CA LEU A 111 9.90 -6.34 12.03
C LEU A 111 11.23 -6.82 12.61
N ASP A 112 12.31 -6.59 11.86
CA ASP A 112 13.67 -6.89 12.28
C ASP A 112 14.42 -5.56 12.48
N TRP A 113 14.66 -5.22 13.74
CA TRP A 113 15.22 -3.95 14.19
C TRP A 113 16.75 -4.00 14.11
N ASN A 114 17.33 -2.99 13.48
CA ASN A 114 18.75 -2.80 13.38
C ASN A 114 19.08 -1.40 13.88
N ASP A 115 19.27 -1.31 15.19
CA ASP A 115 19.69 -0.08 15.87
C ASP A 115 20.62 -0.43 17.03
N ASP A 116 21.59 0.45 17.27
CA ASP A 116 22.46 0.40 18.46
C ASP A 116 22.72 1.81 18.97
N ILE A 117 21.63 2.53 19.26
CA ILE A 117 21.72 3.92 19.71
C ILE A 117 22.50 4.09 21.02
N THR A 118 22.70 3.01 21.79
CA THR A 118 23.49 3.03 23.02
C THR A 118 24.98 3.20 22.76
N CYS A 119 25.45 2.91 21.54
CA CYS A 119 26.83 3.11 21.12
C CYS A 119 27.09 4.49 20.49
N THR A 120 26.10 5.39 20.51
CA THR A 120 26.22 6.75 20.01
C THR A 120 26.95 7.66 21.00
N VAL A 121 27.46 8.78 20.52
CA VAL A 121 28.15 9.78 21.34
C VAL A 121 27.42 11.13 21.30
N PRO A 122 27.47 11.92 22.39
CA PRO A 122 26.90 13.25 22.42
C PRO A 122 27.47 14.14 21.30
N GLU A 123 26.60 14.79 20.54
CA GLU A 123 26.98 15.71 19.47
C GLU A 123 26.07 16.94 19.40
N GLY A 124 26.47 17.93 18.59
CA GLY A 124 25.73 19.18 18.44
C GLY A 124 25.58 19.92 19.77
N VAL A 125 24.34 20.19 20.17
CA VAL A 125 24.03 20.88 21.45
C VAL A 125 24.36 20.04 22.68
N PHE A 126 24.63 18.74 22.51
CA PHE A 126 25.01 17.81 23.58
C PHE A 126 26.51 17.56 23.67
N SER A 127 27.36 18.20 22.84
CA SER A 127 28.79 17.87 22.74
C SER A 127 29.58 17.97 24.06
N ASP A 128 29.10 18.78 25.01
CA ASP A 128 29.72 18.96 26.33
C ASP A 128 29.14 18.02 27.41
N MET A 129 28.17 17.16 27.05
CA MET A 129 27.54 16.18 27.94
C MET A 129 28.48 14.98 28.16
N ALA A 130 28.49 14.45 29.38
CA ALA A 130 29.21 13.22 29.66
C ALA A 130 28.53 12.02 28.97
N GLN A 131 29.32 11.06 28.49
CA GLN A 131 28.80 9.86 27.81
C GLN A 131 27.72 9.13 28.62
N GLN A 132 27.91 8.99 29.94
CA GLN A 132 26.92 8.33 30.80
C GLN A 132 25.59 9.09 30.85
N ASP A 133 25.63 10.43 30.94
CA ASP A 133 24.41 11.25 30.97
C ASP A 133 23.66 11.18 29.63
N TRP A 134 24.40 11.03 28.53
CA TRP A 134 23.84 10.82 27.19
C TRP A 134 23.11 9.47 27.10
N GLU A 135 23.76 8.38 27.49
CA GLU A 135 23.18 7.04 27.50
C GLU A 135 21.92 6.96 28.38
N ASP A 136 21.98 7.51 29.59
CA ASP A 136 20.86 7.53 30.53
C ASP A 136 19.67 8.32 29.95
N MET A 137 19.93 9.48 29.32
CA MET A 137 18.90 10.28 28.66
C MET A 137 18.25 9.55 27.47
N LEU A 138 19.04 8.87 26.63
CA LEU A 138 18.52 8.09 25.51
C LEU A 138 17.63 6.95 25.99
N GLN A 139 18.05 6.24 27.05
CA GLN A 139 17.27 5.16 27.64
C GLN A 139 15.93 5.68 28.18
N ASP A 140 15.92 6.81 28.88
CA ASP A 140 14.70 7.44 29.36
C ASP A 140 13.76 7.84 28.21
N GLN A 141 14.30 8.40 27.12
CA GLN A 141 13.48 8.77 25.96
C GLN A 141 12.96 7.56 25.18
N LEU A 142 13.74 6.49 25.05
CA LEU A 142 13.26 5.25 24.45
C LEU A 142 12.05 4.69 25.20
N MET A 143 12.12 4.65 26.54
CA MET A 143 11.00 4.17 27.34
C MET A 143 9.75 5.07 27.25
N GLN A 144 9.94 6.39 27.14
CA GLN A 144 8.82 7.34 27.12
C GLN A 144 8.20 7.54 25.73
N SER A 145 8.98 7.36 24.67
CA SER A 145 8.55 7.63 23.29
C SER A 145 7.68 6.51 22.72
N SER A 146 7.86 5.27 23.18
CA SER A 146 7.27 4.07 22.57
C SER A 146 7.58 3.98 21.07
N ILE A 147 8.76 4.42 20.64
CA ILE A 147 9.11 4.60 19.22
C ILE A 147 8.88 3.33 18.40
N TYR A 148 9.24 2.17 18.94
CA TYR A 148 9.07 0.88 18.30
C TYR A 148 7.60 0.54 18.02
N SER A 149 6.72 0.80 18.98
CA SER A 149 5.27 0.58 18.82
C SER A 149 4.66 1.57 17.84
N LEU A 150 5.10 2.84 17.84
CA LEU A 150 4.62 3.83 16.88
C LEU A 150 4.99 3.45 15.43
N ILE A 151 6.19 2.92 15.22
CA ILE A 151 6.61 2.43 13.90
C ILE A 151 5.80 1.18 13.51
N GLU A 152 5.58 0.24 14.44
CA GLU A 152 4.76 -0.95 14.19
C GLU A 152 3.32 -0.58 13.80
N ASP A 153 2.68 0.32 14.55
CA ASP A 153 1.34 0.82 14.25
C ASP A 153 1.29 1.51 12.88
N TRP A 154 2.27 2.37 12.58
CA TRP A 154 2.36 3.05 11.29
C TRP A 154 2.49 2.06 10.12
N ILE A 155 3.34 1.03 10.24
CA ILE A 155 3.51 -0.01 9.21
C ILE A 155 2.20 -0.80 9.02
N ASN A 156 1.51 -1.15 10.12
CA ASN A 156 0.22 -1.82 10.06
C ASN A 156 -0.85 -0.96 9.36
N GLU A 157 -0.87 0.35 9.62
CA GLU A 157 -1.76 1.29 8.93
C GLU A 157 -1.47 1.35 7.43
N GLN A 158 -0.20 1.39 7.01
CA GLN A 158 0.17 1.34 5.59
C GLN A 158 -0.33 0.04 4.92
N GLY A 159 -0.21 -1.10 5.60
CA GLY A 159 -0.72 -2.38 5.10
C GLY A 159 -2.25 -2.39 4.95
N HIS A 160 -2.98 -1.76 5.89
CA HIS A 160 -4.43 -1.64 5.81
C HIS A 160 -4.88 -0.70 4.69
N ASP A 161 -4.23 0.45 4.53
CA ASP A 161 -4.50 1.39 3.45
C ASP A 161 -4.25 0.73 2.08
N LEU A 162 -3.09 0.09 1.92
CA LEU A 162 -2.75 -0.68 0.72
C LEU A 162 -3.81 -1.73 0.39
N GLY A 163 -4.30 -2.47 1.40
CA GLY A 163 -5.35 -3.48 1.19
C GLY A 163 -6.67 -2.87 0.75
N THR A 164 -7.02 -1.70 1.27
CA THR A 164 -8.22 -0.95 0.87
C THR A 164 -8.11 -0.51 -0.59
N ARG A 165 -6.98 0.10 -0.96
CA ARG A 165 -6.71 0.58 -2.32
C ARG A 165 -6.70 -0.56 -3.35
N LEU A 166 -6.06 -1.69 -3.02
CA LEU A 166 -6.04 -2.87 -3.88
C LEU A 166 -7.45 -3.42 -4.12
N ARG A 167 -8.28 -3.47 -3.06
CA ARG A 167 -9.67 -3.92 -3.20
C ARG A 167 -10.47 -2.97 -4.09
N GLU A 168 -10.39 -1.67 -3.86
CA GLU A 168 -11.12 -0.66 -4.63
C GLU A 168 -10.73 -0.67 -6.11
N ALA A 169 -9.43 -0.78 -6.40
CA ALA A 169 -8.94 -0.90 -7.75
C ALA A 169 -9.42 -2.20 -8.41
N TYR A 170 -9.36 -3.34 -7.72
CA TYR A 170 -9.87 -4.59 -8.26
C TYR A 170 -11.39 -4.54 -8.52
N GLU A 171 -12.16 -3.95 -7.61
CA GLU A 171 -13.61 -3.77 -7.76
C GLU A 171 -13.95 -2.89 -8.98
N TRP A 172 -13.16 -1.84 -9.23
CA TRP A 172 -13.27 -1.03 -10.44
C TRP A 172 -12.89 -1.79 -11.70
N GLU A 173 -11.70 -2.41 -11.71
CA GLU A 173 -11.17 -3.14 -12.86
C GLU A 173 -12.11 -4.26 -13.30
N THR A 174 -12.81 -4.88 -12.35
CA THR A 174 -13.78 -5.95 -12.62
C THR A 174 -15.22 -5.46 -12.61
N SER A 175 -15.47 -4.16 -12.70
CA SER A 175 -16.82 -3.59 -12.69
C SER A 175 -17.50 -3.66 -14.06
N GLU A 176 -18.84 -3.72 -14.04
CA GLU A 176 -19.65 -3.62 -15.25
C GLU A 176 -19.46 -2.27 -15.96
N GLU A 177 -19.23 -1.19 -15.20
CA GLU A 177 -18.96 0.14 -15.73
C GLU A 177 -17.67 0.17 -16.54
N ASN A 178 -16.57 -0.37 -15.99
CA ASN A 178 -15.30 -0.49 -16.70
C ASN A 178 -15.41 -1.38 -17.95
N PHE A 179 -16.21 -2.46 -17.89
CA PHE A 179 -16.48 -3.29 -19.05
C PHE A 179 -17.20 -2.52 -20.17
N LEU A 180 -18.19 -1.70 -19.83
CA LEU A 180 -18.91 -0.86 -20.79
C LEU A 180 -17.99 0.19 -21.40
N ASP A 181 -17.20 0.90 -20.58
CA ASP A 181 -16.24 1.90 -21.02
C ASP A 181 -15.17 1.30 -21.94
N MET A 182 -14.66 0.11 -21.59
CA MET A 182 -13.71 -0.63 -22.43
C MET A 182 -14.34 -1.01 -23.78
N CYS A 183 -15.57 -1.52 -23.77
CA CYS A 183 -16.29 -1.87 -25.00
C CYS A 183 -16.52 -0.63 -25.89
N GLU A 184 -16.87 0.51 -25.29
CA GLU A 184 -17.07 1.77 -26.02
C GLU A 184 -15.75 2.29 -26.61
N ALA A 185 -14.70 2.37 -25.79
CA ALA A 185 -13.39 2.89 -26.19
C ALA A 185 -12.73 2.05 -27.30
N ASN A 186 -12.99 0.74 -27.33
CA ASN A 186 -12.44 -0.19 -28.32
C ASN A 186 -13.40 -0.56 -29.45
N GLU A 187 -14.56 0.12 -29.55
CA GLU A 187 -15.60 -0.12 -30.56
C GLU A 187 -16.04 -1.61 -30.61
N VAL A 188 -16.09 -2.29 -29.46
CA VAL A 188 -16.48 -3.70 -29.36
C VAL A 188 -17.98 -3.84 -29.61
N THR A 189 -18.34 -4.70 -30.56
CA THR A 189 -19.74 -5.01 -30.91
C THR A 189 -20.04 -6.50 -30.86
N PHE A 190 -21.28 -6.83 -30.51
CA PHE A 190 -21.75 -8.20 -30.34
C PHE A 190 -22.81 -8.56 -31.39
N THR A 191 -22.65 -9.72 -32.02
CA THR A 191 -23.58 -10.17 -33.06
C THR A 191 -24.86 -10.72 -32.43
N TYR A 192 -26.01 -10.11 -32.69
CA TYR A 192 -27.33 -10.51 -32.18
C TYR A 192 -28.23 -11.08 -33.30
N GLU A 193 -28.86 -12.22 -33.03
CA GLU A 193 -29.71 -12.99 -33.97
C GLU A 193 -31.20 -13.02 -33.59
N GLY A 194 -31.69 -12.08 -32.77
CA GLY A 194 -33.13 -11.97 -32.50
C GLY A 194 -33.92 -11.38 -33.67
N ASP A 195 -35.19 -11.77 -33.81
CA ASP A 195 -36.11 -11.28 -34.83
C ASP A 195 -36.47 -9.80 -34.58
N ASP A 196 -36.49 -8.98 -35.65
CA ASP A 196 -36.80 -7.54 -35.61
C ASP A 196 -38.30 -7.23 -35.34
N ASP A 197 -39.13 -8.23 -35.03
CA ASP A 197 -40.60 -8.17 -35.11
C ASP A 197 -41.36 -8.10 -33.76
N GLU A 198 -40.77 -7.58 -32.69
CA GLU A 198 -41.56 -7.13 -31.53
C GLU A 198 -41.74 -5.61 -31.54
N VAL A 199 -42.59 -5.14 -32.47
CA VAL A 199 -43.27 -3.85 -32.31
C VAL A 199 -44.41 -4.04 -31.31
N PRO A 200 -44.40 -3.41 -30.12
CA PRO A 200 -45.54 -3.49 -29.23
C PRO A 200 -46.70 -2.71 -29.85
N ALA A 201 -47.82 -3.41 -30.07
CA ALA A 201 -49.10 -2.83 -30.49
C ALA A 201 -49.79 -2.06 -29.36
#